data_AF-A0A5M9K3J0-F1
#
_entry.id   AF-A0A5M9K3J0-F1
#
_cell.length_a   1.000
_cell.length_b   1.000
_cell.length_c   1.000
_cell.angle_alpha   90.00
_cell.angle_beta   90.00
_cell.angle_gamma   90.00
#
_symmetry.space_group_name_H-M   'P 1'
#
loop_
_entity.id
_entity.type
_entity.pdbx_description
1 polymer ?
#
loop_
_entity_poly.entity_id
_entity_poly.type
_entity_poly.pdbx_seq_one_letter_code
_entity_poly.pdbx_strand_id
1 'polypeptide(L)'
;MQELKQRQDRDSEEWKDLMERMVSFLRSSKIYSCGKAFGLIDREDPHFYEAQAIVLSNIGSHKQALEIYVFKIKDFEKAEEYCNRPSRMTLSLPYITPFFLSISSHYLHFQPNWPPALKLLSKHGSRLPASSTLDLIPEALPVAELESYFRGRIRAANSIVSESRVVAGLRKSEVVRAQSTLLLGDGLPNGQGGRNRRVVVSDERVCGVCHKRLGGSVIAVLPDSSVVHYGCLGRANVQRPPSSRGSWGGR
;
A
#
# COMPACT_ATOMS: atom_id res chain seq x y z
N MET A 1 16.94 -35.90 7.67
CA MET A 1 17.99 -35.24 6.86
C MET A 1 19.18 -36.16 6.60
N GLN A 2 19.81 -36.77 7.62
CA GLN A 2 20.87 -37.77 7.38
C GLN A 2 20.37 -38.99 6.59
N GLU A 3 19.15 -39.48 6.86
CA GLU A 3 18.50 -40.55 6.09
C GLU A 3 18.18 -40.15 4.62
N LEU A 4 17.98 -38.86 4.33
CA LEU A 4 17.74 -38.38 2.96
C LEU A 4 19.03 -38.27 2.13
N LYS A 5 20.17 -38.03 2.80
CA LYS A 5 21.49 -38.00 2.15
C LYS A 5 21.99 -39.40 1.78
N GLN A 6 21.65 -40.40 2.59
CA GLN A 6 22.14 -41.78 2.44
C GLN A 6 21.23 -42.68 1.61
N ARG A 7 20.00 -42.27 1.30
CA ARG A 7 19.12 -43.04 0.40
C ARG A 7 19.63 -43.00 -1.04
N GLN A 8 19.73 -44.18 -1.63
CA GLN A 8 20.22 -44.43 -2.99
C GLN A 8 19.11 -44.24 -4.05
N ASP A 9 17.84 -44.21 -3.61
CA ASP A 9 16.63 -44.02 -4.43
C ASP A 9 16.31 -42.54 -4.67
N ARG A 10 17.30 -41.77 -5.15
CA ARG A 10 17.20 -40.30 -5.27
C ARG A 10 16.19 -39.81 -6.33
N ASP A 11 15.70 -40.70 -7.19
CA ASP A 11 14.71 -40.39 -8.25
C ASP A 11 13.34 -41.07 -8.03
N SER A 12 13.14 -41.78 -6.92
CA SER A 12 11.85 -42.42 -6.61
C SER A 12 10.77 -41.37 -6.35
N GLU A 13 9.53 -41.65 -6.76
CA GLU A 13 8.37 -40.78 -6.49
C GLU A 13 8.20 -40.52 -4.98
N GLU A 14 8.52 -41.52 -4.14
CA GLU A 14 8.51 -41.37 -2.69
C GLU A 14 9.54 -40.33 -2.18
N TRP A 15 10.67 -40.19 -2.88
CA TRP A 15 11.70 -39.21 -2.55
C TRP A 15 11.26 -37.79 -2.91
N LYS A 16 10.63 -37.62 -4.07
CA LYS A 16 10.07 -36.33 -4.51
C LYS A 16 8.95 -35.86 -3.58
N ASP A 17 8.04 -36.75 -3.20
CA ASP A 17 6.98 -36.47 -2.24
C ASP A 17 7.53 -36.01 -0.89
N LEU A 18 8.56 -36.69 -0.39
CA LEU A 18 9.21 -36.36 0.87
C LEU A 18 9.95 -35.02 0.78
N MET A 19 10.59 -34.75 -0.36
CA MET A 19 11.24 -33.48 -0.65
C MET A 19 10.24 -32.32 -0.72
N GLU A 20 9.09 -32.51 -1.37
CA GLU A 20 8.02 -31.49 -1.43
C GLU A 20 7.43 -31.21 -0.04
N ARG A 21 7.19 -32.25 0.77
CA ARG A 21 6.76 -32.09 2.17
C ARG A 21 7.79 -31.30 2.98
N MET A 22 9.08 -31.58 2.79
CA MET A 22 10.15 -30.83 3.44
C MET A 22 10.17 -29.36 2.99
N VAL A 23 10.06 -29.09 1.69
CA VAL A 23 10.00 -27.74 1.13
C VAL A 23 8.80 -26.97 1.66
N SER A 24 7.61 -27.60 1.70
CA SER A 24 6.39 -27.05 2.27
C SER A 24 6.55 -26.73 3.76
N PHE A 25 7.20 -27.62 4.52
CA PHE A 25 7.53 -27.38 5.92
C PHE A 25 8.49 -26.20 6.09
N LEU A 26 9.55 -26.10 5.28
CA LEU A 26 10.51 -24.98 5.34
C LEU A 26 9.89 -23.63 4.94
N ARG A 27 8.87 -23.65 4.07
CA ARG A 27 8.09 -22.46 3.67
C ARG A 27 7.15 -22.02 4.78
N SER A 28 6.45 -22.95 5.42
CA SER A 28 5.40 -22.68 6.42
C SER A 28 5.96 -22.44 7.83
N SER A 29 6.96 -23.22 8.23
CA SER A 29 7.55 -23.17 9.57
C SER A 29 8.63 -22.10 9.68
N LYS A 30 8.61 -21.36 10.80
CA LYS A 30 9.69 -20.46 11.22
C LYS A 30 10.44 -20.98 12.46
N ILE A 31 10.03 -22.12 12.99
CA ILE A 31 10.46 -22.65 14.29
C ILE A 31 11.61 -23.64 14.07
N TYR A 32 12.62 -23.24 13.32
CA TYR A 32 13.81 -24.06 13.11
C TYR A 32 15.08 -23.19 13.11
N SER A 33 16.18 -23.78 13.57
CA SER A 33 17.48 -23.09 13.61
C SER A 33 18.03 -23.01 12.18
N CYS A 34 17.82 -21.85 11.54
CA CYS A 34 18.15 -21.66 10.13
C CYS A 34 19.65 -21.87 9.84
N GLY A 35 20.54 -21.51 10.76
CA GLY A 35 21.99 -21.77 10.64
C GLY A 35 22.35 -23.26 10.66
N LYS A 36 21.70 -24.06 11.51
CA LYS A 36 21.92 -25.52 11.55
C LYS A 36 21.29 -26.19 10.32
N ALA A 37 20.11 -25.75 9.91
CA ALA A 37 19.45 -26.24 8.69
C ALA A 37 20.30 -25.97 7.45
N PHE A 38 20.93 -24.78 7.35
CA PHE A 38 21.83 -24.45 6.24
C PHE A 38 23.10 -25.30 6.22
N GLY A 39 23.69 -25.61 7.38
CA GLY A 39 24.85 -26.49 7.47
C GLY A 39 24.54 -27.97 7.18
N LEU A 40 23.27 -28.38 7.32
CA LEU A 40 22.83 -29.75 7.04
C LEU A 40 22.51 -29.97 5.56
N ILE A 41 22.30 -28.92 4.77
CA ILE A 41 22.00 -29.00 3.33
C ILE A 41 23.31 -29.00 2.54
N ASP A 42 23.49 -29.99 1.66
CA ASP A 42 24.66 -30.05 0.78
C ASP A 42 24.59 -28.95 -0.29
N ARG A 43 25.72 -28.27 -0.53
CA ARG A 43 25.77 -27.04 -1.34
C ARG A 43 25.94 -27.31 -2.83
N GLU A 44 26.30 -28.54 -3.17
CA GLU A 44 26.63 -29.00 -4.52
C GLU A 44 25.52 -29.84 -5.16
N ASP A 45 24.52 -30.29 -4.39
CA ASP A 45 23.46 -31.15 -4.90
C ASP A 45 22.31 -30.36 -5.57
N PRO A 46 22.01 -30.63 -6.86
CA PRO A 46 20.97 -29.90 -7.60
C PRO A 46 19.58 -29.93 -6.99
N HIS A 47 19.20 -31.07 -6.41
CA HIS A 47 17.86 -31.25 -5.87
C HIS A 47 17.61 -30.44 -4.58
N PHE A 48 18.66 -30.08 -3.84
CA PHE A 48 18.52 -29.32 -2.60
C PHE A 48 18.59 -27.79 -2.79
N TYR A 49 18.84 -27.31 -4.01
CA TYR A 49 18.91 -25.87 -4.28
C TYR A 49 17.63 -25.11 -3.91
N GLU A 50 16.45 -25.70 -4.11
CA GLU A 50 15.19 -25.07 -3.72
C GLU A 50 15.08 -24.95 -2.19
N ALA A 51 15.39 -26.02 -1.46
CA ALA A 51 15.41 -25.99 0.01
C ALA A 51 16.46 -25.01 0.54
N GLN A 52 17.64 -24.96 -0.08
CA GLN A 52 18.71 -24.03 0.27
C GLN A 52 18.26 -22.57 0.11
N ALA A 53 17.63 -22.24 -1.01
CA ALA A 53 17.14 -20.90 -1.28
C ALA A 53 16.04 -20.48 -0.29
N ILE A 54 15.16 -21.40 0.12
CA ILE A 54 14.14 -21.15 1.13
C ILE A 54 14.76 -20.93 2.51
N VAL A 55 15.75 -21.73 2.91
CA VAL A 55 16.44 -21.54 4.19
C VAL A 55 17.17 -20.19 4.21
N LEU A 56 17.91 -19.85 3.14
CA LEU A 56 18.57 -18.54 3.01
C LEU A 56 17.58 -17.37 3.04
N SER A 57 16.38 -17.56 2.50
CA SER A 57 15.32 -16.57 2.59
C SER A 57 14.83 -16.34 4.02
N ASN A 58 14.80 -17.38 4.85
CA ASN A 58 14.42 -17.30 6.26
C ASN A 58 15.56 -16.73 7.12
N ILE A 59 16.81 -16.91 6.72
CA ILE A 59 17.99 -16.29 7.37
C ILE A 59 18.05 -14.78 7.12
N GLY A 60 17.37 -14.28 6.07
CA GLY A 60 17.47 -12.89 5.62
C GLY A 60 18.59 -12.65 4.61
N SER A 61 19.29 -13.71 4.18
CA SER A 61 20.32 -13.65 3.13
C SER A 61 19.70 -13.76 1.74
N HIS A 62 18.83 -12.80 1.40
CA HIS A 62 18.04 -12.82 0.16
C HIS A 62 18.90 -12.79 -1.11
N LYS A 63 20.08 -12.14 -1.06
CA LYS A 63 21.03 -12.08 -2.19
C LYS A 63 21.48 -13.48 -2.63
N GLN A 64 21.92 -14.30 -1.67
CA GLN A 64 22.37 -15.67 -1.95
C GLN A 64 21.21 -16.58 -2.34
N ALA A 65 20.03 -16.41 -1.73
CA ALA A 65 18.84 -17.18 -2.09
C ALA A 65 18.46 -17.00 -3.57
N LEU A 66 18.50 -15.75 -4.03
CA LEU A 66 18.17 -15.43 -5.42
C LEU A 66 19.30 -15.77 -6.40
N GLU A 67 20.57 -15.70 -5.97
CA GLU A 67 21.71 -16.23 -6.74
C GLU A 67 21.51 -17.72 -7.06
N ILE A 68 21.01 -18.50 -6.11
CA ILE A 68 20.67 -19.92 -6.33
C ILE A 68 19.54 -20.08 -7.34
N TYR A 69 18.43 -19.33 -7.21
CA TYR A 69 17.33 -19.41 -8.18
C TYR A 69 17.75 -19.06 -9.61
N VAL A 70 18.59 -18.03 -9.75
CA VAL A 70 18.95 -17.46 -11.04
C VAL A 70 20.12 -18.19 -11.71
N PHE A 71 21.15 -18.58 -10.96
CA PHE A 71 22.35 -19.21 -11.53
C PHE A 71 22.32 -20.73 -11.47
N LYS A 72 21.88 -21.29 -10.34
CA LYS A 72 21.91 -22.74 -10.13
C LYS A 72 20.66 -23.44 -10.66
N ILE A 73 19.49 -22.90 -10.35
CA ILE A 73 18.19 -23.48 -10.76
C ILE A 73 17.79 -22.97 -12.16
N LYS A 74 18.20 -21.75 -12.55
CA LYS A 74 17.84 -21.07 -13.80
C LYS A 74 16.32 -20.93 -14.02
N ASP A 75 15.57 -20.88 -12.91
CA ASP A 75 14.11 -20.70 -12.92
C ASP A 75 13.77 -19.24 -12.58
N PHE A 76 13.50 -18.46 -13.63
CA PHE A 76 13.21 -17.04 -13.53
C PHE A 76 11.81 -16.75 -12.99
N GLU A 77 10.85 -17.67 -13.18
CA GLU A 77 9.48 -17.48 -12.74
C GLU A 77 9.38 -17.64 -11.22
N LYS A 78 10.05 -18.64 -10.65
CA LYS A 78 10.17 -18.78 -9.19
C LYS A 78 10.91 -17.59 -8.56
N ALA A 79 11.91 -17.04 -9.24
CA ALA A 79 12.62 -15.84 -8.78
C ALA A 79 11.71 -14.59 -8.76
N GLU A 80 10.87 -14.39 -9.79
CA GLU A 80 9.85 -13.35 -9.81
C GLU A 80 8.86 -13.52 -8.65
N GLU A 81 8.33 -14.73 -8.46
CA GLU A 81 7.38 -15.03 -7.39
C GLU A 81 7.97 -14.71 -6.01
N TYR A 82 9.23 -15.08 -5.80
CA TYR A 82 9.95 -14.77 -4.59
C TYR A 82 10.05 -13.26 -4.33
N CYS A 83 10.44 -12.48 -5.33
CA CYS A 83 10.54 -11.01 -5.24
C CYS A 83 9.19 -10.31 -5.03
N ASN A 84 8.09 -10.93 -5.46
CA ASN A 84 6.74 -10.38 -5.32
C ASN A 84 6.11 -10.64 -3.96
N ARG A 85 6.69 -11.50 -3.11
CA ARG A 85 6.11 -11.84 -1.79
C ARG A 85 6.24 -10.66 -0.81
N PRO A 86 5.12 -10.11 -0.32
CA PRO A 86 5.09 -8.84 0.42
C PRO A 86 5.64 -8.91 1.85
N SER A 87 5.92 -10.10 2.39
CA SER A 87 6.12 -10.32 3.83
C SER A 87 7.54 -10.72 4.25
N ARG A 88 8.52 -10.73 3.34
CA ARG A 88 9.93 -11.03 3.68
C ARG A 88 10.94 -9.95 3.27
N MET A 89 10.54 -9.01 2.42
CA MET A 89 11.28 -7.78 2.19
C MET A 89 10.68 -6.67 3.06
N THR A 90 10.98 -6.69 4.37
CA THR A 90 11.16 -5.43 5.12
C THR A 90 12.46 -4.78 4.65
N LEU A 91 12.54 -4.51 3.36
CA LEU A 91 13.66 -3.83 2.76
C LEU A 91 13.02 -2.74 1.95
N SER A 92 13.03 -1.57 2.58
CA SER A 92 13.27 -0.31 1.91
C SER A 92 13.73 -0.51 0.47
N LEU A 93 13.06 0.20 -0.43
CA LEU A 93 13.41 0.41 -1.85
C LEU A 93 14.94 0.36 -2.18
N PRO A 94 15.91 0.73 -1.33
CA PRO A 94 17.36 0.51 -1.56
C PRO A 94 17.93 -0.92 -1.70
N TYR A 95 17.20 -2.04 -1.48
CA TYR A 95 17.81 -3.40 -1.62
C TYR A 95 17.24 -4.29 -2.73
N ILE A 96 15.98 -4.10 -3.11
CA ILE A 96 15.39 -4.71 -4.32
C ILE A 96 16.12 -4.21 -5.57
N THR A 97 16.58 -2.96 -5.46
CA THR A 97 17.17 -2.17 -6.52
C THR A 97 18.54 -2.69 -6.89
N PRO A 98 19.58 -2.74 -6.02
CA PRO A 98 20.88 -3.32 -6.38
C PRO A 98 20.81 -4.81 -6.77
N PHE A 99 19.72 -5.53 -6.46
CA PHE A 99 19.61 -6.95 -6.73
C PHE A 99 19.05 -7.28 -8.13
N PHE A 100 17.94 -6.66 -8.55
CA PHE A 100 17.51 -6.73 -9.96
C PHE A 100 18.58 -6.16 -10.89
N LEU A 101 19.25 -5.13 -10.40
CA LEU A 101 20.42 -4.51 -11.03
C LEU A 101 21.62 -5.44 -11.10
N SER A 102 21.95 -6.19 -10.04
CA SER A 102 23.02 -7.19 -10.06
C SER A 102 22.70 -8.40 -10.93
N ILE A 103 21.44 -8.84 -10.99
CA ILE A 103 21.00 -9.87 -11.95
C ILE A 103 21.16 -9.33 -13.37
N SER A 104 20.66 -8.12 -13.64
CA SER A 104 20.72 -7.50 -14.97
C SER A 104 22.17 -7.31 -15.40
N SER A 105 23.02 -6.72 -14.56
CA SER A 105 24.45 -6.47 -14.79
C SER A 105 25.24 -7.78 -14.98
N HIS A 106 25.01 -8.81 -14.17
CA HIS A 106 25.78 -10.05 -14.33
C HIS A 106 25.32 -10.86 -15.56
N TYR A 107 24.03 -10.85 -15.90
CA TYR A 107 23.52 -11.43 -17.15
C TYR A 107 23.97 -10.66 -18.39
N LEU A 108 24.07 -9.34 -18.28
CA LEU A 108 24.66 -8.46 -19.28
C LEU A 108 26.10 -8.86 -19.64
N HIS A 109 26.89 -9.23 -18.62
CA HIS A 109 28.35 -9.37 -18.75
C HIS A 109 28.83 -10.81 -18.93
N PHE A 110 28.15 -11.84 -18.42
CA PHE A 110 28.69 -13.21 -18.40
C PHE A 110 28.11 -14.17 -19.44
N GLN A 111 26.82 -14.07 -19.79
CA GLN A 111 26.15 -14.87 -20.83
C GLN A 111 24.86 -14.11 -21.25
N PRO A 112 24.86 -13.37 -22.37
CA PRO A 112 23.79 -12.42 -22.68
C PRO A 112 22.48 -13.12 -23.08
N ASN A 113 21.66 -13.49 -22.10
CA ASN A 113 20.28 -13.88 -22.33
C ASN A 113 19.38 -12.65 -22.17
N TRP A 114 19.39 -11.77 -23.18
CA TRP A 114 18.66 -10.50 -23.21
C TRP A 114 17.13 -10.64 -23.08
N PRO A 115 16.46 -11.60 -23.75
CA PRO A 115 15.00 -11.60 -23.79
C PRO A 115 14.34 -11.76 -22.41
N PRO A 116 14.80 -12.66 -21.51
CA PRO A 116 14.28 -12.74 -20.15
C PRO A 116 14.58 -11.50 -19.31
N ALA A 117 15.77 -10.91 -19.46
CA ALA A 117 16.17 -9.71 -18.72
C ALA A 117 15.31 -8.50 -19.10
N LEU A 118 15.04 -8.29 -20.39
CA LEU A 118 14.16 -7.23 -20.88
C LEU A 118 12.70 -7.46 -20.45
N LYS A 119 12.24 -8.71 -20.44
CA LYS A 119 10.91 -9.07 -19.92
C LYS A 119 10.76 -8.76 -18.43
N LEU A 120 11.79 -9.04 -17.63
CA LEU A 120 11.82 -8.65 -16.21
C LEU A 120 11.83 -7.13 -16.03
N LEU A 121 12.67 -6.44 -16.80
CA LEU A 121 12.83 -5.00 -16.74
C LEU A 121 11.53 -4.27 -17.13
N SER A 122 10.81 -4.74 -18.14
CA SER A 122 9.52 -4.18 -18.55
C SER A 122 8.42 -4.35 -17.49
N LYS A 123 8.36 -5.50 -16.81
CA LYS A 123 7.38 -5.77 -15.74
C LYS A 123 7.66 -5.00 -14.45
N HIS A 124 8.92 -4.97 -14.02
CA HIS A 124 9.31 -4.50 -12.69
C HIS A 124 10.06 -3.16 -12.68
N GLY A 125 10.40 -2.62 -13.85
CA GLY A 125 11.22 -1.41 -13.98
C GLY A 125 10.64 -0.18 -13.29
N SER A 126 9.31 -0.06 -13.17
CA SER A 126 8.65 1.03 -12.43
C SER A 126 9.02 1.09 -10.94
N ARG A 127 9.45 -0.03 -10.35
CA ARG A 127 9.85 -0.13 -8.93
C ARG A 127 11.33 0.14 -8.69
N LEU A 128 12.15 0.17 -9.75
CA LEU A 128 13.60 0.34 -9.68
C LEU A 128 14.02 1.82 -9.89
N PRO A 129 15.11 2.33 -9.29
CA PRO A 129 15.61 3.67 -9.57
C PRO A 129 16.15 3.71 -11.00
N ALA A 130 15.73 4.70 -11.79
CA ALA A 130 16.11 4.77 -13.21
C ALA A 130 17.62 4.92 -13.39
N SER A 131 18.29 5.78 -12.62
CA SER A 131 19.72 6.04 -12.73
C SER A 131 20.55 4.76 -12.62
N SER A 132 20.43 4.07 -11.47
CA SER A 132 21.17 2.83 -11.25
C SER A 132 20.78 1.71 -12.22
N THR A 133 19.59 1.76 -12.83
CA THR A 133 19.16 0.81 -13.86
C THR A 133 19.82 1.06 -15.21
N LEU A 134 19.92 2.32 -15.60
CA LEU A 134 20.53 2.70 -16.86
C LEU A 134 22.05 2.51 -16.83
N ASP A 135 22.70 2.71 -15.67
CA ASP A 135 24.14 2.46 -15.48
C ASP A 135 24.55 0.99 -15.71
N LEU A 136 23.59 0.07 -15.66
CA LEU A 136 23.80 -1.37 -15.81
C LEU A 136 23.27 -1.91 -17.13
N ILE A 137 22.97 -1.04 -18.09
CA ILE A 137 22.66 -1.43 -19.47
C ILE A 137 23.93 -1.17 -20.27
N PRO A 138 24.40 -2.10 -21.12
CA PRO A 138 25.62 -1.86 -21.86
C PRO A 138 25.33 -0.89 -22.99
N GLU A 139 26.34 -0.13 -23.37
CA GLU A 139 26.26 0.82 -24.47
C GLU A 139 25.91 0.17 -25.82
N ALA A 140 26.15 -1.14 -25.96
CA ALA A 140 25.83 -1.91 -27.16
C ALA A 140 24.33 -2.19 -27.34
N LEU A 141 23.49 -2.07 -26.30
CA LEU A 141 22.07 -2.39 -26.38
C LEU A 141 21.28 -1.23 -27.01
N PRO A 142 20.52 -1.46 -28.11
CA PRO A 142 19.71 -0.41 -28.71
C PRO A 142 18.61 0.09 -27.77
N VAL A 143 18.45 1.41 -27.68
CA VAL A 143 17.37 2.04 -26.89
C VAL A 143 15.98 1.58 -27.31
N ALA A 144 15.80 1.18 -28.57
CA ALA A 144 14.55 0.63 -29.10
C ALA A 144 14.07 -0.61 -28.32
N GLU A 145 14.99 -1.47 -27.86
CA GLU A 145 14.64 -2.68 -27.09
C GLU A 145 14.12 -2.34 -25.68
N LEU A 146 14.40 -1.13 -25.19
CA LEU A 146 13.96 -0.60 -23.90
C LEU A 146 12.64 0.18 -23.98
N GLU A 147 11.97 0.23 -25.14
CA GLU A 147 10.72 0.98 -25.33
C GLU A 147 9.66 0.61 -24.27
N SER A 148 9.49 -0.69 -24.03
CA SER A 148 8.53 -1.22 -23.06
C SER A 148 8.84 -0.77 -21.62
N TYR A 149 10.13 -0.75 -21.26
CA TYR A 149 10.62 -0.24 -19.98
C TYR A 149 10.30 1.25 -19.82
N PHE A 150 10.73 2.09 -20.76
CA PHE A 150 10.50 3.54 -20.67
C PHE A 150 9.02 3.89 -20.66
N ARG A 151 8.22 3.23 -21.49
CA ARG A 151 6.76 3.41 -21.51
C ARG A 151 6.14 3.06 -20.17
N GLY A 152 6.51 1.92 -19.57
CA GLY A 152 6.03 1.51 -18.25
C GLY A 152 6.43 2.51 -17.15
N ARG A 153 7.69 2.97 -17.17
CA ARG A 153 8.24 3.96 -16.23
C ARG A 153 7.49 5.29 -16.30
N ILE A 154 7.37 5.87 -17.50
CA ILE A 154 6.73 7.17 -17.72
C ILE A 154 5.26 7.11 -17.30
N ARG A 155 4.55 6.03 -17.66
CA ARG A 155 3.16 5.83 -17.23
C ARG A 155 3.03 5.75 -15.71
N ALA A 156 3.89 5.00 -15.04
CA ALA A 156 3.87 4.90 -13.57
C ALA A 156 4.14 6.26 -12.90
N ALA A 157 5.15 7.00 -13.37
CA ALA A 157 5.47 8.33 -12.85
C ALA A 157 4.30 9.32 -13.06
N ASN A 158 3.72 9.33 -14.27
CA ASN A 158 2.56 10.17 -14.57
C ASN A 158 1.34 9.78 -13.73
N SER A 159 1.11 8.48 -13.50
CA SER A 159 0.01 7.98 -12.67
C SER A 159 0.08 8.56 -11.25
N ILE A 160 1.25 8.51 -10.62
CA ILE A 160 1.46 9.04 -9.26
C ILE A 160 1.16 10.53 -9.20
N VAL A 161 1.65 11.30 -10.18
CA VAL A 161 1.41 12.75 -10.24
C VAL A 161 -0.07 13.04 -10.51
N SER A 162 -0.73 12.31 -11.41
CA SER A 162 -2.15 12.48 -11.69
C SER A 162 -3.02 12.15 -10.48
N GLU A 163 -2.72 11.05 -9.79
CA GLU A 163 -3.43 10.63 -8.58
C GLU A 163 -3.28 11.70 -7.49
N SER A 164 -2.06 12.18 -7.27
CA SER A 164 -1.78 13.24 -6.30
C SER A 164 -2.56 14.52 -6.61
N ARG A 165 -2.67 14.90 -7.90
CA ARG A 165 -3.46 16.06 -8.33
C ARG A 165 -4.95 15.85 -8.09
N VAL A 166 -5.49 14.67 -8.39
CA VAL A 166 -6.90 14.33 -8.17
C VAL A 166 -7.22 14.37 -6.67
N VAL A 167 -6.42 13.70 -5.84
CA VAL A 167 -6.61 13.68 -4.38
C VAL A 167 -6.53 15.09 -3.80
N ALA A 168 -5.54 15.90 -4.22
CA ALA A 168 -5.44 17.29 -3.80
C ALA A 168 -6.66 18.11 -4.24
N GLY A 169 -7.18 17.89 -5.44
CA GLY A 169 -8.40 18.53 -5.94
C GLY A 169 -9.62 18.16 -5.11
N LEU A 170 -9.83 16.88 -4.83
CA LEU A 170 -10.94 16.39 -4.01
C LEU A 170 -10.91 17.00 -2.60
N ARG A 171 -9.75 17.00 -1.94
CA ARG A 171 -9.58 17.61 -0.61
C ARG A 171 -9.88 19.10 -0.61
N LYS A 172 -9.47 19.84 -1.66
CA LYS A 172 -9.82 21.26 -1.81
C LYS A 172 -11.32 21.45 -1.92
N SER A 173 -12.01 20.64 -2.72
CA SER A 173 -13.46 20.69 -2.86
C SER A 173 -14.19 20.38 -1.55
N GLU A 174 -13.70 19.42 -0.77
CA GLU A 174 -14.24 19.10 0.56
C GLU A 174 -14.07 20.27 1.53
N VAL A 175 -12.91 20.91 1.55
CA VAL A 175 -12.67 22.09 2.39
C VAL A 175 -13.62 23.22 2.02
N VAL A 176 -13.77 23.53 0.73
CA VAL A 176 -14.70 24.56 0.25
C VAL A 176 -16.14 24.21 0.63
N ARG A 177 -16.54 22.95 0.46
CA ARG A 177 -17.89 22.48 0.85
C ARG A 177 -18.12 22.64 2.35
N ALA A 178 -17.19 22.21 3.18
CA ALA A 178 -17.29 22.34 4.63
C ALA A 178 -17.36 23.81 5.06
N GLN A 179 -16.55 24.68 4.47
CA GLN A 179 -16.60 26.13 4.70
C GLN A 179 -17.94 26.72 4.28
N SER A 180 -18.46 26.35 3.11
CA SER A 180 -19.78 26.77 2.61
C SER A 180 -20.88 26.34 3.57
N THR A 181 -20.91 25.08 4.01
CA THR A 181 -21.90 24.58 4.97
C THR A 181 -21.79 25.31 6.31
N LEU A 182 -20.59 25.58 6.81
CA LEU A 182 -20.41 26.32 8.06
C LEU A 182 -20.85 27.78 7.94
N LEU A 183 -20.63 28.44 6.79
CA LEU A 183 -20.97 29.85 6.61
C LEU A 183 -22.45 30.06 6.28
N LEU A 184 -22.98 29.27 5.34
CA LEU A 184 -24.34 29.43 4.80
C LEU A 184 -25.37 28.53 5.50
N GLY A 185 -24.93 27.38 6.02
CA GLY A 185 -25.82 26.35 6.56
C GLY A 185 -26.12 25.24 5.55
N ASP A 186 -27.11 24.42 5.85
CA ASP A 186 -27.57 23.30 5.03
C ASP A 186 -28.55 23.72 3.90
N GLY A 187 -28.95 24.99 3.85
CA GLY A 187 -29.77 25.56 2.78
C GLY A 187 -31.21 25.03 2.71
N LEU A 188 -31.63 24.25 3.70
CA LEU A 188 -32.97 23.66 3.77
C LEU A 188 -33.95 24.66 4.41
N PRO A 189 -35.22 24.70 3.97
CA PRO A 189 -36.26 25.38 4.73
C PRO A 189 -36.39 24.70 6.11
N ASN A 190 -36.13 25.45 7.18
CA ASN A 190 -36.00 24.98 8.58
C ASN A 190 -34.73 24.19 8.92
N GLY A 191 -33.70 24.28 8.07
CA GLY A 191 -32.38 23.70 8.34
C GLY A 191 -31.50 24.51 9.29
N GLN A 192 -30.32 23.99 9.61
CA GLN A 192 -29.33 24.70 10.43
C GLN A 192 -28.72 25.85 9.63
N GLY A 193 -29.01 27.09 10.06
CA GLY A 193 -28.38 28.28 9.50
C GLY A 193 -26.89 28.34 9.85
N GLY A 194 -26.06 28.74 8.87
CA GLY A 194 -24.63 28.88 9.06
C GLY A 194 -24.22 30.08 9.94
N ARG A 195 -22.90 30.25 10.13
CA ARG A 195 -22.29 31.30 10.95
C ARG A 195 -22.55 32.71 10.41
N ASN A 196 -22.79 32.87 9.11
CA ASN A 196 -23.09 34.17 8.49
C ASN A 196 -24.60 34.41 8.36
N ARG A 197 -25.37 34.03 9.39
CA ARG A 197 -26.81 34.26 9.43
C ARG A 197 -27.15 35.57 10.14
N ARG A 198 -28.16 36.27 9.62
CA ARG A 198 -28.75 37.46 10.24
C ARG A 198 -30.20 37.19 10.56
N VAL A 199 -30.59 37.51 11.79
CA VAL A 199 -31.98 37.37 12.24
C VAL A 199 -32.49 38.74 12.68
N VAL A 200 -33.59 39.19 12.08
CA VAL A 200 -34.26 40.43 12.45
C VAL A 200 -35.29 40.14 13.55
N VAL A 201 -35.28 40.96 14.60
CA VAL A 201 -36.27 40.89 15.69
C VAL A 201 -37.12 42.15 15.60
N SER A 202 -38.39 41.99 15.22
CA SER A 202 -39.39 43.04 15.27
C SER A 202 -40.08 43.08 16.63
N ASP A 203 -40.76 44.18 16.95
CA ASP A 203 -41.44 44.39 18.23
C ASP A 203 -42.61 43.41 18.49
N GLU A 204 -43.12 42.80 17.43
CA GLU A 204 -44.18 41.80 17.48
C GLU A 204 -43.67 40.37 17.72
N ARG A 205 -42.34 40.17 17.64
CA ARG A 205 -41.78 38.83 17.71
C ARG A 205 -41.84 38.26 19.12
N VAL A 206 -42.36 37.04 19.24
CA VAL A 206 -42.53 36.32 20.50
C VAL A 206 -41.51 35.19 20.67
N CYS A 207 -41.17 34.90 21.92
CA CYS A 207 -40.31 33.78 22.29
C CYS A 207 -41.04 32.45 22.07
N GLY A 208 -40.42 31.50 21.38
CA GLY A 208 -41.01 30.19 21.08
C GLY A 208 -41.25 29.27 22.30
N VAL A 209 -40.75 29.63 23.48
CA VAL A 209 -40.84 28.82 24.71
C VAL A 209 -41.87 29.38 25.70
N CYS A 210 -41.78 30.68 26.00
CA CYS A 210 -42.65 31.33 26.98
C CYS A 210 -43.79 32.14 26.36
N HIS A 211 -43.82 32.24 25.02
CA HIS A 211 -44.79 32.99 24.23
C HIS A 211 -44.94 34.49 24.59
N LYS A 212 -44.00 35.04 25.39
CA LYS A 212 -43.91 36.48 25.68
C LYS A 212 -43.15 37.21 24.57
N ARG A 213 -43.45 38.49 24.38
CA ARG A 213 -42.74 39.37 23.43
C ARG A 213 -41.24 39.47 23.77
N LEU A 214 -40.39 39.50 22.75
CA LEU A 214 -38.93 39.57 22.93
C LEU A 214 -38.49 40.99 23.33
N GLY A 215 -39.00 42.03 22.68
CA GLY A 215 -38.68 43.44 23.01
C GLY A 215 -37.17 43.70 23.17
N GLY A 216 -36.79 44.55 24.12
CA GLY A 216 -35.38 44.87 24.44
C GLY A 216 -34.67 43.90 25.38
N SER A 217 -35.17 42.67 25.55
CA SER A 217 -34.59 41.69 26.46
C SER A 217 -33.39 40.95 25.86
N VAL A 218 -32.56 40.29 26.69
CA VAL A 218 -31.43 39.48 26.20
C VAL A 218 -31.95 38.22 25.51
N ILE A 219 -31.59 38.05 24.24
CA ILE A 219 -32.06 36.98 23.37
C ILE A 219 -30.95 35.97 23.02
N ALA A 220 -31.35 34.78 22.61
CA ALA A 220 -30.51 33.75 22.02
C ALA A 220 -31.16 33.23 20.72
N VAL A 221 -30.33 32.93 19.72
CA VAL A 221 -30.77 32.45 18.40
C VAL A 221 -30.35 30.99 18.24
N LEU A 222 -31.32 30.10 18.03
CA LEU A 222 -31.11 28.65 17.86
C LEU A 222 -30.67 28.31 16.42
N PRO A 223 -30.06 27.13 16.17
CA PRO A 223 -29.59 26.73 14.82
C PRO A 223 -30.65 26.82 13.70
N ASP A 224 -31.93 26.65 14.02
CA ASP A 224 -33.09 26.73 13.12
C ASP A 224 -33.59 28.17 12.86
N SER A 225 -32.86 29.19 13.31
CA SER A 225 -33.21 30.62 13.22
C SER A 225 -34.40 31.06 14.09
N SER A 226 -34.88 30.19 14.98
CA SER A 226 -35.83 30.58 16.03
C SER A 226 -35.12 31.43 17.11
N VAL A 227 -35.87 32.37 17.70
CA VAL A 227 -35.35 33.30 18.72
C VAL A 227 -36.08 33.05 20.03
N VAL A 228 -35.29 32.92 21.09
CA VAL A 228 -35.78 32.68 22.44
C VAL A 228 -35.13 33.67 23.40
N HIS A 229 -35.75 33.93 24.54
CA HIS A 229 -35.08 34.62 25.64
C HIS A 229 -33.87 33.82 26.11
N TYR A 230 -32.80 34.50 26.50
CA TYR A 230 -31.60 33.84 27.02
C TYR A 230 -31.90 32.90 28.20
N GLY A 231 -32.77 33.32 29.12
CA GLY A 231 -33.24 32.50 30.24
C GLY A 231 -34.14 31.32 29.85
N CYS A 232 -34.69 31.29 28.63
CA CYS A 232 -35.49 30.18 28.12
C CYS A 232 -34.66 29.16 27.33
N LEU A 233 -33.37 29.45 27.05
CA LEU A 233 -32.50 28.62 26.23
C LEU A 233 -32.39 27.17 26.75
N GLY A 234 -32.26 27.00 28.07
CA GLY A 234 -32.18 25.68 28.70
C GLY A 234 -33.43 24.82 28.49
N ARG A 235 -34.62 25.44 28.39
CA ARG A 235 -35.89 24.75 28.13
C ARG A 235 -36.11 24.50 26.63
N ALA A 236 -35.64 25.41 25.78
CA ALA A 236 -35.70 25.27 24.33
C ALA A 236 -34.92 24.05 23.82
N ASN A 237 -33.78 23.73 24.45
CA ASN A 237 -32.93 22.61 24.04
C ASN A 237 -33.50 21.23 24.42
N VAL A 238 -34.44 21.17 25.37
CA VAL A 238 -35.06 19.92 25.87
C VAL A 238 -36.28 19.51 25.03
N GLN A 239 -36.95 20.46 24.38
CA GLN A 239 -38.11 20.21 23.52
C GLN A 239 -37.74 19.77 22.09
N ARG A 240 -36.44 19.70 21.77
CA ARG A 240 -35.97 19.19 20.48
C ARG A 240 -36.15 17.67 20.49
N PRO A 241 -36.95 17.05 19.60
CA PRO A 241 -36.82 15.61 19.37
C PRO A 241 -35.36 15.34 18.97
N PRO A 242 -34.80 14.16 19.25
CA PRO A 242 -33.43 13.85 18.87
C PRO A 242 -33.33 13.86 17.34
N SER A 243 -33.06 15.04 16.77
CA SER A 243 -32.61 15.16 15.40
C SER A 243 -31.33 14.35 15.35
N SER A 244 -31.35 13.30 14.54
CA SER A 244 -30.26 12.37 14.28
C SER A 244 -28.93 13.06 14.56
N ARG A 245 -28.24 12.58 15.61
CA ARG A 245 -26.81 12.87 15.77
C ARG A 245 -26.21 12.68 14.40
N GLY A 246 -25.71 13.75 13.80
CA GLY A 246 -24.82 13.64 12.67
C GLY A 246 -23.76 12.65 13.10
N SER A 247 -23.79 11.46 12.51
CA SER A 247 -22.78 10.44 12.71
C SER A 247 -21.47 11.09 12.30
N TRP A 248 -20.71 11.57 13.28
CA TRP A 248 -19.27 11.76 13.13
C TRP A 248 -18.67 10.36 13.15
N GLY A 249 -18.95 9.63 12.07
CA GLY A 249 -18.45 8.31 11.77
C GLY A 249 -17.61 8.42 10.50
N GLY A 250 -16.32 8.13 10.66
CA GLY A 250 -15.33 8.08 9.58
C GLY A 250 -13.98 8.57 10.11
N ARG A 251 -13.22 7.69 10.74
CA ARG A 251 -12.10 6.91 10.15
C ARG A 251 -10.87 7.77 9.86
#